data_AF-A0A914YDD3-F1
#
_entry.id   AF-A0A914YDD3-F1
#
_cell.length_a   1.000
_cell.length_b   1.000
_cell.length_c   1.000
_cell.angle_alpha   90.00
_cell.angle_beta   90.00
_cell.angle_gamma   90.00
#
_symmetry.space_group_name_H-M   'P 1'
#
loop_
_entity.id
_entity.type
_entity.pdbx_description
1 polymer ?
#
loop_
_entity_poly.entity_id
_entity_poly.type
_entity_poly.pdbx_seq_one_letter_code
_entity_poly.pdbx_strand_id
1 'polypeptide(L)'
;MKSLIATFLLITIFSAAVTAQGFRQQSVGVRGRLLCGNEPTRNTTIKLWDKNTVGFDKQLASGRPNPDGTFQINGGTGGLFALDVHIKFYTDCGRSAWLPCQRKIDLKIPSNYVTRTSDVQQYFDIGSLNFNSLNLRMKILHALIN
;
A
#
# COMPACT_ATOMS: atom_id res chain seq x y z
N MET A 1 30.33 40.28 -15.35
CA MET A 1 30.89 39.19 -14.53
C MET A 1 30.04 38.90 -13.28
N LYS A 2 29.76 39.87 -12.40
CA LYS A 2 28.95 39.66 -11.18
C LYS A 2 27.53 39.11 -11.45
N SER A 3 26.87 39.62 -12.49
CA SER A 3 25.53 39.15 -12.93
C SER A 3 25.55 37.68 -13.40
N LEU A 4 26.55 37.29 -14.21
CA LEU A 4 26.71 35.91 -14.69
C LEU A 4 26.97 34.90 -13.55
N ILE A 5 27.76 35.29 -12.55
CA ILE A 5 28.04 34.45 -11.37
C ILE A 5 26.77 34.28 -10.53
N ALA A 6 25.99 35.35 -10.34
CA ALA A 6 24.72 35.29 -9.61
C ALA A 6 23.69 34.38 -10.32
N THR A 7 23.57 34.48 -11.64
CA THR A 7 22.68 33.60 -12.43
C THR A 7 23.13 32.13 -12.36
N PHE A 8 24.43 31.86 -12.44
CA PHE A 8 24.95 30.49 -12.30
C PHE A 8 24.67 29.91 -10.91
N LEU A 9 24.88 30.69 -9.84
CA LEU A 9 24.55 30.29 -8.47
C LEU A 9 23.05 29.99 -8.31
N LEU A 10 22.17 30.86 -8.83
CA LEU A 10 20.72 30.64 -8.79
C LEU A 10 20.30 29.34 -9.49
N ILE A 11 20.87 29.03 -10.65
CA ILE A 11 20.60 27.78 -11.39
C ILE A 11 21.07 26.57 -10.58
N THR A 12 22.27 26.61 -10.00
CA THR A 12 22.80 25.48 -9.20
C THR A 12 21.95 25.22 -7.95
N ILE A 13 21.51 26.27 -7.25
CA ILE A 13 20.65 26.15 -6.06
C ILE A 13 19.29 25.56 -6.43
N PHE A 14 18.70 26.03 -7.54
CA PHE A 14 17.41 25.51 -8.02
C PHE A 14 17.51 24.03 -8.42
N SER A 15 18.58 23.66 -9.12
CA SER A 15 18.86 22.27 -9.53
C SER A 15 19.03 21.35 -8.30
N ALA A 16 19.77 21.79 -7.29
CA ALA A 16 19.97 21.06 -6.05
C ALA A 16 18.64 20.87 -5.26
N ALA A 17 17.78 21.90 -5.24
CA ALA A 17 16.47 21.81 -4.60
C ALA A 17 15.55 20.78 -5.27
N VAL A 18 15.49 20.76 -6.60
CA VAL A 18 14.65 19.81 -7.36
C VAL A 18 15.11 18.37 -7.13
N THR A 19 16.42 18.12 -7.15
CA THR A 19 16.96 16.76 -6.91
C THR A 19 16.71 16.29 -5.48
N ALA A 20 16.83 17.17 -4.47
CA ALA A 20 16.60 16.84 -3.07
C ALA A 20 15.17 16.38 -2.76
N GLN A 21 14.16 16.95 -3.44
CA GLN A 21 12.76 16.54 -3.29
C GLN A 21 12.54 15.09 -3.76
N GLY A 22 13.21 14.67 -4.84
CA GLY A 22 13.09 13.33 -5.41
C GLY A 22 13.62 12.23 -4.48
N PHE A 23 14.73 12.47 -3.76
CA PHE A 23 15.36 11.48 -2.87
C PHE A 23 14.52 11.09 -1.65
N ARG A 24 13.56 11.94 -1.26
CA ARG A 24 12.65 11.66 -0.14
C ARG A 24 11.41 10.90 -0.58
N GLN A 25 11.08 10.96 -1.87
CA GLN A 25 9.89 10.33 -2.39
C GLN A 25 10.04 8.81 -2.35
N GLN A 26 9.03 8.15 -1.81
CA GLN A 26 8.96 6.70 -1.75
C GLN A 26 7.65 6.23 -2.38
N SER A 27 7.69 5.08 -3.03
CA SER A 27 6.53 4.47 -3.68
C SER A 27 6.48 2.96 -3.45
N VAL A 28 5.28 2.42 -3.52
CA VAL A 28 4.98 0.99 -3.36
C VAL A 28 3.80 0.64 -4.25
N GLY A 29 3.86 -0.54 -4.89
CA GLY A 29 2.78 -1.10 -5.67
C GLY A 29 2.45 -2.52 -5.23
N VAL A 30 1.17 -2.83 -5.17
CA VAL A 30 0.67 -4.16 -4.82
C VAL A 30 -0.40 -4.58 -5.82
N ARG A 31 -0.38 -5.85 -6.22
CA ARG A 31 -1.40 -6.43 -7.10
C ARG A 31 -1.79 -7.83 -6.65
N GLY A 32 -2.92 -8.31 -7.12
CA GLY A 32 -3.37 -9.67 -6.89
C GLY A 32 -4.82 -9.89 -7.33
N ARG A 33 -5.42 -10.96 -6.82
CA ARG A 33 -6.82 -11.32 -7.07
C ARG A 33 -7.55 -11.66 -5.78
N LEU A 34 -8.77 -11.16 -5.61
CA LEU A 34 -9.57 -11.32 -4.41
C LEU A 34 -10.80 -12.18 -4.71
N LEU A 35 -10.99 -13.23 -3.90
CA LEU A 35 -12.05 -14.22 -4.05
C LEU A 35 -12.86 -14.34 -2.76
N CYS A 36 -14.15 -14.62 -2.90
CA CYS A 36 -15.07 -14.99 -1.83
C CYS A 36 -15.66 -16.36 -2.15
N GLY A 37 -15.05 -17.43 -1.64
CA GLY A 37 -15.41 -18.78 -2.06
C GLY A 37 -14.98 -19.00 -3.51
N ASN A 38 -15.93 -19.30 -4.40
CA ASN A 38 -15.64 -19.58 -5.81
C ASN A 38 -15.80 -18.35 -6.71
N GLU A 39 -16.22 -17.22 -6.16
CA GLU A 39 -16.52 -16.02 -6.94
C GLU A 39 -15.55 -14.87 -6.64
N PRO A 40 -15.25 -14.02 -7.64
CA PRO A 40 -14.58 -12.76 -7.41
C PRO A 40 -15.34 -11.83 -6.46
N THR A 41 -14.64 -11.22 -5.51
CA THR A 41 -15.28 -10.21 -4.65
C THR A 41 -15.35 -8.86 -5.35
N ARG A 42 -16.53 -8.21 -5.29
CA ARG A 42 -16.75 -6.86 -5.83
C ARG A 42 -16.93 -5.80 -4.75
N ASN A 43 -17.46 -6.19 -3.60
CA ASN A 43 -17.70 -5.29 -2.47
C ASN A 43 -16.57 -5.37 -1.43
N THR A 44 -15.33 -5.18 -1.89
CA THR A 44 -14.16 -5.11 -1.02
C THR A 44 -13.44 -3.78 -1.23
N THR A 45 -13.22 -3.04 -0.14
CA THR A 45 -12.39 -1.83 -0.17
C THR A 45 -10.95 -2.20 0.13
N ILE A 46 -10.04 -1.74 -0.73
CA ILE A 46 -8.60 -1.95 -0.63
C ILE A 46 -7.98 -0.63 -0.19
N LYS A 47 -7.15 -0.64 0.85
CA LYS A 47 -6.42 0.55 1.28
C LYS A 47 -4.96 0.25 1.53
N LEU A 48 -4.09 1.09 0.99
CA LEU A 48 -2.67 1.12 1.37
C LEU A 48 -2.46 2.13 2.48
N TRP A 49 -1.74 1.72 3.51
CA TRP A 49 -1.41 2.53 4.68
C TRP A 49 0.08 2.49 4.94
N ASP A 50 0.65 3.62 5.30
CA ASP A 50 1.95 3.73 5.95
C ASP A 50 1.72 3.78 7.46
N LYS A 51 2.24 2.77 8.16
CA LYS A 51 2.07 2.61 9.59
C LYS A 51 3.26 3.25 10.31
N ASN A 52 3.05 4.46 10.80
CA ASN A 52 4.12 5.19 11.46
C ASN A 52 4.37 4.61 12.86
N THR A 53 5.65 4.35 13.18
CA THR A 53 6.05 3.98 14.55
C THR A 53 5.79 5.13 15.53
N VAL A 54 5.88 6.37 15.05
CA VAL A 54 5.64 7.59 15.81
C VAL A 54 4.73 8.50 15.00
N GLY A 55 3.57 8.87 15.55
CA GLY A 55 2.57 9.71 14.89
C GLY A 55 1.36 8.94 14.38
N PHE A 56 0.64 9.51 13.41
CA PHE A 56 -0.58 8.94 12.87
C PHE A 56 -0.31 8.09 11.61
N ASP A 57 -1.02 6.97 11.50
CA ASP A 57 -1.07 6.18 10.28
C ASP A 57 -1.54 7.03 9.10
N LYS A 58 -0.85 6.92 7.96
CA LYS A 58 -1.18 7.68 6.75
C LYS A 58 -1.75 6.79 5.67
N GLN A 59 -2.91 7.14 5.15
CA GLN A 59 -3.47 6.46 3.98
C GLN A 59 -2.68 6.87 2.73
N LEU A 60 -2.12 5.91 2.01
CA LEU A 60 -1.37 6.15 0.77
C LEU A 60 -2.28 6.07 -0.46
N ALA A 61 -3.22 5.12 -0.47
CA ALA A 61 -4.15 4.91 -1.58
C ALA A 61 -5.39 4.15 -1.11
N SER A 62 -6.48 4.27 -1.88
CA SER A 62 -7.71 3.49 -1.68
C SER A 62 -8.29 3.10 -3.04
N GLY A 63 -8.88 1.92 -3.13
CA GLY A 63 -9.48 1.42 -4.36
C GLY A 63 -10.43 0.26 -4.12
N ARG A 64 -10.92 -0.31 -5.22
CA ARG A 64 -11.74 -1.52 -5.25
C ARG A 64 -11.18 -2.47 -6.31
N PRO A 65 -11.38 -3.79 -6.15
CA PRO A 65 -11.02 -4.73 -7.20
C PRO A 65 -11.91 -4.55 -8.43
N ASN A 66 -11.40 -4.99 -9.57
CA ASN A 66 -12.12 -5.10 -10.83
C ASN A 66 -13.26 -6.14 -10.73
N PRO A 67 -14.20 -6.16 -11.70
CA PRO A 67 -15.30 -7.12 -11.72
C PRO A 67 -14.88 -8.60 -11.71
N ASP A 68 -13.68 -8.90 -12.18
CA ASP A 68 -13.08 -10.23 -12.17
C ASP A 68 -12.28 -10.50 -10.87
N GLY A 69 -12.24 -9.56 -9.93
CA GLY A 69 -11.56 -9.68 -8.64
C GLY A 69 -10.09 -9.32 -8.67
N THR A 70 -9.50 -9.00 -9.83
CA THR A 70 -8.13 -8.50 -9.90
C THR A 70 -8.04 -7.10 -9.32
N PHE A 71 -6.88 -6.74 -8.79
CA PHE A 71 -6.61 -5.37 -8.40
C PHE A 71 -5.13 -5.04 -8.58
N GLN A 72 -4.87 -3.76 -8.79
CA GLN A 72 -3.55 -3.16 -8.74
C GLN A 72 -3.70 -1.81 -8.05
N ILE A 73 -2.93 -1.60 -6.99
CA ILE A 73 -2.98 -0.37 -6.21
C ILE A 73 -1.56 0.06 -5.89
N ASN A 74 -1.29 1.34 -6.05
CA ASN A 74 -0.01 1.95 -5.73
C ASN A 74 -0.23 3.24 -4.95
N GLY A 75 0.77 3.59 -4.16
CA GLY A 75 0.77 4.81 -3.38
C GLY A 75 2.19 5.13 -2.94
N GLY A 76 2.36 6.31 -2.37
CA GLY A 76 3.68 6.77 -2.00
C GLY A 76 3.63 8.09 -1.27
N THR A 77 4.69 8.39 -0.55
CA THR A 77 4.84 9.69 0.11
C THR A 77 6.30 10.03 0.34
N GLY A 78 6.57 11.32 0.53
CA GLY A 78 7.89 11.82 0.89
C GLY A 78 8.16 11.61 2.38
N GLY A 79 9.30 11.01 2.71
CA GLY A 79 9.70 10.76 4.09
C GLY A 79 11.20 10.53 4.22
N LEU A 80 11.76 10.85 5.40
CA LEU A 80 13.15 10.52 5.72
C LEU A 80 13.34 9.01 5.95
N PHE A 81 12.43 8.42 6.71
CA PHE A 81 12.44 7.01 7.08
C PHE A 81 11.73 6.15 6.02
N ALA A 82 12.08 4.86 5.98
CA ALA A 82 11.42 3.91 5.09
C ALA A 82 9.95 3.73 5.48
N LEU A 83 9.06 3.64 4.49
CA LEU A 83 7.63 3.39 4.74
C LEU A 83 7.40 2.00 5.33
N ASP A 84 6.52 1.88 6.33
CA ASP A 84 6.03 0.59 6.84
C ASP A 84 4.65 0.31 6.25
N VAL A 85 4.63 -0.30 5.07
CA VAL A 85 3.44 -0.37 4.24
C VAL A 85 2.58 -1.58 4.62
N HIS A 86 1.30 -1.31 4.85
CA HIS A 86 0.25 -2.30 5.08
C HIS A 86 -0.85 -2.18 4.03
N ILE A 87 -1.23 -3.29 3.42
CA ILE A 87 -2.45 -3.38 2.61
C ILE A 87 -3.59 -3.93 3.46
N LYS A 88 -4.68 -3.17 3.52
CA LYS A 88 -5.87 -3.49 4.32
C LYS A 88 -7.05 -3.73 3.41
N PHE A 89 -7.70 -4.89 3.58
CA PHE A 89 -8.92 -5.26 2.87
C PHE A 89 -10.10 -5.18 3.83
N TYR A 90 -11.14 -4.47 3.43
CA TYR A 90 -12.40 -4.36 4.16
C TYR A 90 -13.49 -5.02 3.33
N THR A 91 -14.02 -6.14 3.83
CA THR A 91 -14.91 -7.02 3.06
C THR A 91 -16.07 -7.52 3.91
N ASP A 92 -17.21 -7.73 3.25
CA ASP A 92 -18.40 -8.39 3.83
C ASP A 92 -18.44 -9.90 3.52
N CYS A 93 -17.44 -10.43 2.79
CA CYS A 93 -17.37 -11.85 2.46
C CYS A 93 -17.31 -12.75 3.70
N GLY A 94 -18.18 -13.77 3.74
CA GLY A 94 -18.25 -14.76 4.82
C GLY A 94 -18.86 -14.20 6.11
N ARG A 95 -19.55 -13.05 6.05
CA ARG A 95 -20.16 -12.39 7.20
C ARG A 95 -21.69 -12.58 7.19
N SER A 96 -22.27 -12.82 8.36
CA SER A 96 -23.72 -12.82 8.53
C SER A 96 -24.26 -11.39 8.47
N ALA A 97 -25.40 -11.16 7.80
CA ALA A 97 -25.96 -9.83 7.52
C ALA A 97 -26.18 -8.94 8.75
N TRP A 98 -26.29 -9.53 9.94
CA TRP A 98 -26.60 -8.86 11.21
C TRP A 98 -25.44 -8.10 11.86
N LEU A 99 -24.18 -8.34 11.46
CA LEU A 99 -23.06 -7.59 12.04
C LEU A 99 -22.97 -6.18 11.40
N PRO A 100 -22.67 -5.11 12.14
CA PRO A 100 -22.61 -3.76 11.56
C PRO A 100 -21.26 -3.44 10.89
N CYS A 101 -20.21 -4.24 11.14
CA CYS A 101 -18.84 -3.91 10.75
C CYS A 101 -18.30 -4.84 9.65
N GLN A 102 -17.60 -4.27 8.68
CA GLN A 102 -16.85 -5.04 7.68
C GLN A 102 -15.66 -5.75 8.34
N ARG A 103 -15.34 -6.96 7.87
CA ARG A 103 -14.13 -7.65 8.32
C ARG A 103 -12.90 -6.98 7.72
N LYS A 104 -11.90 -6.73 8.57
CA LYS A 104 -10.62 -6.16 8.16
C LYS A 104 -9.55 -7.25 8.10
N ILE A 105 -8.83 -7.32 6.99
CA ILE A 105 -7.64 -8.15 6.81
C ILE A 105 -6.47 -7.20 6.60
N ASP A 106 -5.41 -7.37 7.36
CA ASP A 106 -4.25 -6.48 7.38
C ASP A 106 -2.99 -7.29 7.06
N LEU A 107 -2.34 -6.99 5.93
CA LEU A 107 -1.13 -7.66 5.48
C LEU A 107 0.00 -6.65 5.35
N LYS A 108 1.14 -6.94 5.97
CA LYS A 108 2.37 -6.17 5.81
C LYS A 108 3.00 -6.47 4.46
N ILE A 109 3.39 -5.41 3.75
CA ILE A 109 4.14 -5.52 2.49
C ILE A 109 5.62 -5.62 2.82
N PRO A 110 6.36 -6.57 2.23
CA PRO A 110 7.80 -6.67 2.45
C PRO A 110 8.51 -5.37 2.02
N SER A 111 9.39 -4.85 2.88
CA SER A 111 10.03 -3.54 2.69
C SER A 111 10.90 -3.47 1.43
N ASN A 112 11.37 -4.60 0.90
CA ASN A 112 12.12 -4.67 -0.34
C ASN A 112 11.31 -4.27 -1.58
N TYR A 113 9.98 -4.16 -1.49
CA TYR A 113 9.11 -3.64 -2.55
C TYR A 113 8.83 -2.14 -2.43
N VAL A 114 9.33 -1.46 -1.38
CA VAL A 114 9.26 0.00 -1.24
C VAL A 114 10.51 0.60 -1.87
N THR A 115 10.34 1.50 -2.84
CA THR A 115 11.45 2.13 -3.56
C THR A 115 11.49 3.64 -3.34
N ARG A 116 12.70 4.22 -3.31
CA ARG A 116 12.91 5.67 -3.19
C ARG A 116 12.79 6.38 -4.54
N THR A 117 11.61 6.29 -5.13
CA THR A 117 11.27 6.83 -6.45
C THR A 117 9.83 7.36 -6.42
N SER A 118 9.54 8.33 -7.30
CA SER A 118 8.16 8.78 -7.56
C SER A 118 7.27 7.64 -8.05
N ASP A 119 7.82 6.82 -8.94
CA ASP A 119 7.10 5.77 -9.64
C ASP A 119 7.49 4.39 -9.11
N VAL A 120 6.49 3.51 -9.06
CA VAL A 120 6.64 2.13 -8.63
C VAL A 120 7.57 1.39 -9.58
N GLN A 121 8.68 0.86 -9.07
CA GLN A 121 9.64 0.08 -9.86
C GLN A 121 9.24 -1.40 -9.94
N GLN A 122 8.53 -1.90 -8.92
CA GLN A 122 8.11 -3.29 -8.84
C GLN A 122 6.81 -3.42 -8.06
N TYR A 123 5.95 -4.33 -8.52
CA TYR A 123 4.71 -4.67 -7.84
C TYR A 123 4.90 -5.91 -6.98
N PHE A 124 4.50 -5.83 -5.72
CA PHE A 124 4.35 -7.02 -4.89
C PHE A 124 3.08 -7.76 -5.30
N ASP A 125 3.24 -8.99 -5.76
CA ASP A 125 2.13 -9.85 -6.14
C ASP A 125 1.73 -10.72 -4.96
N ILE A 126 0.55 -10.45 -4.39
CA ILE A 126 0.01 -11.24 -3.28
C ILE A 126 -0.69 -12.53 -3.73
N GLY A 127 -0.71 -12.78 -5.04
CA GLY A 127 -1.43 -13.90 -5.64
C GLY A 127 -2.94 -13.79 -5.44
N SER A 128 -3.59 -14.94 -5.24
CA SER A 128 -5.03 -15.04 -5.04
C SER A 128 -5.39 -15.20 -3.57
N LEU A 129 -6.10 -14.23 -2.99
CA LEU A 129 -6.61 -14.29 -1.64
C LEU A 129 -8.07 -14.71 -1.63
N ASN A 130 -8.36 -15.84 -0.98
CA ASN A 130 -9.73 -16.28 -0.74
C ASN A 130 -10.17 -15.94 0.69
N PHE A 131 -11.10 -15.01 0.80
CA PHE A 131 -11.61 -14.50 2.06
C PHE A 131 -12.36 -15.55 2.90
N ASN A 132 -12.96 -16.58 2.28
CA ASN A 132 -13.58 -17.70 3.01
C ASN A 132 -12.54 -18.64 3.63
N SER A 133 -11.41 -18.87 2.95
CA SER A 133 -10.36 -19.78 3.42
C SER A 133 -9.42 -19.14 4.45
N LEU A 134 -9.24 -17.81 4.38
CA LEU A 134 -8.52 -17.05 5.41
C LEU A 134 -9.21 -17.12 6.80
N ASN A 135 -10.52 -17.43 6.82
CA ASN A 135 -11.25 -17.72 8.05
C ASN A 135 -10.80 -19.04 8.71
N LEU A 136 -10.30 -20.02 7.95
CA LEU A 136 -9.74 -21.26 8.48
C LEU A 136 -8.28 -21.12 8.88
N ARG A 137 -7.43 -20.54 8.02
CA ARG A 137 -5.98 -20.50 8.28
C ARG A 137 -5.59 -19.63 9.49
N MET A 138 -6.26 -18.50 9.70
CA MET A 138 -6.01 -17.66 10.89
C MET A 138 -6.55 -18.29 12.18
N LYS A 139 -7.69 -19.00 12.13
CA LYS A 139 -8.21 -19.75 13.28
C LYS A 139 -7.31 -20.91 13.68
N ILE A 140 -6.79 -21.66 12.70
CA ILE A 140 -5.85 -22.76 12.94
C ILE A 140 -4.52 -22.20 13.49
N LEU A 141 -4.01 -21.09 12.95
CA LEU A 141 -2.77 -20.49 13.47
C LEU A 141 -2.93 -20.02 14.93
N HIS A 142 -4.09 -19.45 15.29
CA HIS A 142 -4.39 -19.12 16.69
C HIS A 142 -4.58 -20.35 17.60
N ALA A 143 -5.10 -21.46 17.08
CA ALA A 143 -5.30 -22.71 17.84
C ALA A 143 -4.01 -23.56 17.96
N LEU A 144 -2.97 -23.28 17.16
CA LEU A 144 -1.68 -23.96 17.22
C LEU A 144 -0.63 -23.19 18.05
N ILE A 145 -0.93 -21.94 18.42
CA ILE A 145 -0.06 -21.08 19.24
C ILE A 145 -0.56 -21.01 20.70
N ASN A 146 -1.65 -21.70 21.04
CA ASN A 146 -2.23 -21.78 22.39
C ASN A 146 -2.41 -23.24 22.82
#